data_AF-A0AAN8ZH59-F1
#
_entry.id   AF-A0AAN8ZH59-F1
#
_cell.length_a   1.000
_cell.length_b   1.000
_cell.length_c   1.000
_cell.angle_alpha   90.00
_cell.angle_beta   90.00
_cell.angle_gamma   90.00
#
_symmetry.space_group_name_H-M   'P 1'
#
loop_
_entity.id
_entity.type
_entity.pdbx_description
1 polymer ?
#
loop_
_entity_poly.entity_id
_entity_poly.type
_entity_poly.pdbx_seq_one_letter_code
_entity_poly.pdbx_strand_id
1 'polypeptide(L)'
;MNLNFQQETLAISPSHFYKSIAKIAVAQICQSIGFKSSQISALETFSDVGGRYMEALAGIAVSAANFAGRTQSNLFDVVFAMEVLNSPQGFRSAWNVNQFFMKSKTLEDG
;
A
#
# COMPACT_ATOMS: atom_id res chain seq x y z
N MET A 1 30.52 42.17 -10.13
CA MET A 1 29.26 41.63 -9.57
C MET A 1 28.82 40.52 -10.51
N ASN A 2 29.05 39.26 -10.13
CA ASN A 2 28.78 38.10 -10.98
C ASN A 2 27.50 37.43 -10.45
N LEU A 3 26.40 37.53 -11.19
CA LEU A 3 25.16 36.85 -10.88
C LEU A 3 25.29 35.41 -11.37
N ASN A 4 25.82 34.53 -10.50
CA ASN A 4 25.69 33.09 -10.71
C ASN A 4 24.20 32.75 -10.60
N PHE A 5 23.57 32.50 -11.74
CA PHE A 5 22.29 31.80 -11.79
C PHE A 5 22.46 30.49 -11.04
N GLN A 6 21.88 30.40 -9.84
CA GLN A 6 21.67 29.13 -9.19
C GLN A 6 20.71 28.36 -10.09
N GLN A 7 21.28 27.44 -10.86
CA GLN A 7 20.52 26.40 -11.52
C GLN A 7 19.98 25.47 -10.42
N GLU A 8 18.87 25.89 -9.82
CA GLU A 8 18.13 25.14 -8.81
C GLU A 8 17.47 23.95 -9.50
N THR A 9 18.28 22.93 -9.77
CA THR A 9 17.80 21.63 -10.18
C THR A 9 17.12 21.07 -8.93
N LEU A 10 15.79 21.16 -8.87
CA LEU A 10 14.97 20.68 -7.77
C LEU A 10 15.26 19.19 -7.56
N ALA A 11 16.20 18.87 -6.67
CA ALA A 11 16.45 17.51 -6.24
C ALA A 11 15.15 17.03 -5.58
N ILE A 12 14.38 16.23 -6.31
CA ILE A 12 13.13 15.67 -5.80
C ILE A 12 13.50 14.82 -4.59
N SER A 13 13.10 15.25 -3.40
CA SER A 13 13.32 14.44 -2.20
C SER A 13 12.59 13.10 -2.38
N PRO A 14 13.13 11.98 -1.87
CA PRO A 14 12.43 10.70 -1.92
C PRO A 14 11.00 10.80 -1.36
N SER A 15 10.80 11.59 -0.30
CA SER A 15 9.47 11.86 0.27
C SER A 15 8.52 12.55 -0.73
N HIS A 16 8.99 13.54 -1.49
CA HIS A 16 8.18 14.21 -2.52
C HIS A 16 7.85 13.26 -3.67
N PHE A 17 8.80 12.41 -4.07
CA PHE A 17 8.57 11.37 -5.08
C PHE A 17 7.49 10.38 -4.65
N TYR A 18 7.61 9.77 -3.46
CA TYR A 18 6.62 8.80 -2.96
C TYR A 18 5.24 9.42 -2.81
N LYS A 19 5.17 10.67 -2.30
CA LYS A 19 3.91 11.40 -2.17
C LYS A 19 3.24 11.65 -3.53
N SER A 20 4.04 11.97 -4.56
CA SER A 20 3.52 12.17 -5.92
C SER A 20 2.97 10.87 -6.52
N ILE A 21 3.65 9.74 -6.32
CA ILE A 21 3.18 8.42 -6.76
C ILE A 21 1.89 8.03 -6.03
N ALA A 22 1.83 8.17 -4.71
CA ALA A 22 0.62 7.89 -3.93
C ALA A 22 -0.56 8.73 -4.43
N LYS A 23 -0.33 10.01 -4.72
CA LYS A 23 -1.36 10.92 -5.24
C LYS A 23 -1.89 10.50 -6.61
N ILE A 24 -1.02 10.06 -7.51
CA ILE A 24 -1.42 9.54 -8.82
C ILE A 24 -2.23 8.25 -8.67
N ALA A 25 -1.76 7.32 -7.86
CA ALA A 25 -2.45 6.04 -7.63
C ALA A 25 -3.85 6.25 -7.03
N VAL A 26 -3.96 7.12 -6.02
CA VAL A 26 -5.26 7.47 -5.43
C VAL A 26 -6.17 8.15 -6.44
N ALA A 27 -5.66 9.08 -7.25
CA ALA A 27 -6.46 9.73 -8.29
C ALA A 27 -6.98 8.72 -9.34
N GLN A 28 -6.19 7.69 -9.67
CA GLN A 28 -6.59 6.61 -10.55
C GLN A 28 -7.66 5.71 -9.91
N ILE A 29 -7.54 5.40 -8.62
CA ILE A 29 -8.56 4.66 -7.85
C ILE A 29 -9.87 5.45 -7.80
N CYS A 30 -9.82 6.76 -7.50
CA CYS A 30 -11.01 7.61 -7.51
C CYS A 30 -11.68 7.61 -8.89
N GLN A 31 -10.91 7.70 -9.97
CA GLN A 31 -11.45 7.64 -11.33
C GLN A 31 -12.06 6.27 -11.66
N SER A 32 -11.43 5.17 -11.23
CA SER A 32 -11.93 3.82 -11.52
C SER A 32 -13.26 3.51 -10.85
N ILE A 33 -13.55 4.15 -9.71
CA ILE A 33 -14.84 4.04 -9.00
C ILE A 33 -15.85 5.13 -9.40
N GLY A 34 -15.53 5.96 -10.41
CA GLY A 34 -16.47 6.89 -11.04
C GLY A 34 -16.38 8.36 -10.60
N PHE A 35 -15.42 8.75 -9.75
CA PHE A 35 -15.19 10.16 -9.45
C PHE A 35 -14.59 10.88 -10.67
N LYS A 36 -15.26 11.94 -11.11
CA LYS A 36 -14.80 12.78 -12.24
C LYS A 36 -13.81 13.86 -11.82
N SER A 37 -13.86 14.27 -10.55
CA SER A 37 -12.96 15.24 -9.95
C SER A 37 -12.91 15.05 -8.44
N SER A 38 -11.88 15.63 -7.82
CA SER A 38 -11.74 15.69 -6.36
C SER A 38 -11.21 17.06 -5.96
N GLN A 39 -11.55 17.50 -4.76
CA GLN A 39 -10.85 18.62 -4.14
C GLN A 39 -9.38 18.23 -3.93
N ILE A 40 -8.46 19.19 -4.08
CA ILE A 40 -7.03 18.95 -3.88
C ILE A 40 -6.76 18.48 -2.45
N SER A 41 -7.40 19.10 -1.45
CA SER A 41 -7.29 18.71 -0.03
C SER A 41 -7.71 17.27 0.20
N ALA A 42 -8.85 16.84 -0.35
CA ALA A 42 -9.33 15.46 -0.23
C ALA A 42 -8.35 14.46 -0.88
N LEU A 43 -7.82 14.80 -2.07
CA LEU A 43 -6.86 13.96 -2.75
C LEU A 43 -5.54 13.84 -1.97
N GLU A 44 -5.06 14.94 -1.39
CA GLU A 44 -3.89 14.94 -0.49
C GLU A 44 -4.14 14.09 0.75
N THR A 45 -5.30 14.20 1.39
CA THR A 45 -5.66 13.39 2.55
C THR A 45 -5.72 11.91 2.22
N PHE A 46 -6.36 11.52 1.11
CA PHE A 46 -6.40 10.12 0.68
C PHE A 46 -5.01 9.58 0.33
N SER A 47 -4.13 10.43 -0.23
CA SER A 47 -2.74 10.06 -0.50
C SER A 47 -1.97 9.81 0.80
N ASP A 48 -2.17 10.62 1.84
CA ASP A 48 -1.56 10.41 3.16
C ASP A 48 -2.06 9.11 3.80
N VAL A 49 -3.38 8.87 3.77
CA VAL A 49 -3.98 7.63 4.26
C VAL A 49 -3.43 6.42 3.51
N GLY A 50 -3.34 6.49 2.17
CA GLY A 50 -2.75 5.43 1.35
C GLY A 50 -1.28 5.16 1.67
N GLY A 51 -0.49 6.23 1.90
CA GLY A 51 0.90 6.12 2.35
C GLY A 51 1.02 5.40 3.70
N ARG A 52 0.25 5.83 4.70
CA ARG A 52 0.23 5.21 6.04
C ARG A 52 -0.21 3.75 6.00
N TYR A 53 -1.18 3.42 5.14
CA TYR A 53 -1.59 2.03 4.93
C TYR A 53 -0.43 1.18 4.39
N MET A 54 0.30 1.67 3.38
CA MET A 54 1.46 0.98 2.82
C MET A 54 2.60 0.80 3.84
N GLU A 55 2.86 1.82 4.67
CA GLU A 55 3.84 1.73 5.76
C GLU A 55 3.46 0.63 6.77
N ALA A 56 2.20 0.60 7.19
CA ALA A 56 1.70 -0.43 8.11
C ALA A 56 1.79 -1.83 7.50
N LEU A 57 1.39 -1.97 6.23
CA LEU A 57 1.45 -3.22 5.48
C LEU A 57 2.89 -3.75 5.40
N ALA A 58 3.83 -2.88 5.00
CA ALA A 58 5.24 -3.23 4.92
C ALA A 58 5.82 -3.60 6.30
N GLY A 59 5.47 -2.87 7.35
CA GLY A 59 5.92 -3.16 8.72
C GLY A 59 5.48 -4.54 9.21
N ILE A 60 4.24 -4.93 8.94
CA ILE A 60 3.74 -6.27 9.31
C ILE A 60 4.43 -7.36 8.46
N ALA A 61 4.58 -7.15 7.14
CA ALA A 61 5.23 -8.12 6.27
C ALA A 61 6.71 -8.34 6.63
N VAL A 62 7.44 -7.28 7.00
CA VAL A 62 8.82 -7.39 7.52
C VAL A 62 8.85 -8.14 8.85
N SER A 63 7.90 -7.85 9.74
CA SER A 63 7.81 -8.54 11.04
C SER A 63 7.52 -10.04 10.87
N ALA A 64 6.64 -10.41 9.94
CA ALA A 64 6.33 -11.81 9.61
C ALA A 64 7.56 -12.54 9.02
N ALA A 65 8.29 -11.89 8.11
CA ALA A 65 9.53 -12.43 7.56
C ALA A 65 10.58 -12.68 8.65
N ASN A 66 10.79 -11.69 9.52
CA ASN A 66 11.73 -11.77 10.63
C ASN A 66 11.35 -12.87 11.63
N PHE A 67 10.05 -13.01 11.94
CA PHE A 67 9.55 -14.08 12.80
C PHE A 67 9.81 -15.47 12.20
N ALA A 68 9.75 -15.59 10.86
CA ALA A 68 10.12 -16.79 10.13
C ALA A 68 11.65 -16.98 9.95
N GLY A 69 12.48 -16.16 10.59
CA GLY A 69 13.94 -16.23 10.50
C GLY A 69 14.52 -15.73 9.16
N ARG A 70 13.73 -15.02 8.35
CA ARG A 70 14.14 -14.46 7.06
C ARG A 70 14.39 -12.96 7.18
N THR A 71 15.35 -12.45 6.42
CA THR A 71 15.66 -11.01 6.34
C THR A 71 14.95 -10.31 5.18
N GLN A 72 14.28 -11.06 4.31
CA GLN A 72 13.57 -10.54 3.14
C GLN A 72 12.12 -11.04 3.16
N SER A 73 11.18 -10.12 3.00
CA SER A 73 9.76 -10.43 2.88
C SER A 73 9.45 -11.05 1.52
N ASN A 74 8.48 -11.95 1.49
CA ASN A 74 7.96 -12.56 0.27
C ASN A 74 6.45 -12.28 0.13
N LEU A 75 5.83 -12.84 -0.91
CA LEU A 75 4.41 -12.66 -1.17
C LEU A 75 3.51 -13.12 -0.02
N PHE A 76 3.85 -14.22 0.67
CA PHE A 76 3.04 -14.74 1.77
C PHE A 76 3.05 -13.81 2.98
N ASP A 77 4.17 -13.12 3.25
CA ASP A 77 4.23 -12.11 4.30
C ASP A 77 3.32 -10.91 3.99
N VAL A 78 3.23 -10.52 2.72
CA VAL A 78 2.33 -9.45 2.26
C VAL A 78 0.88 -9.89 2.36
N VAL A 79 0.55 -11.12 1.96
CA VAL A 79 -0.80 -11.69 2.11
C VAL A 79 -1.20 -11.77 3.59
N PHE A 80 -0.27 -12.18 4.45
CA PHE A 80 -0.47 -12.17 5.90
C PHE A 80 -0.72 -10.75 6.42
N ALA A 81 0.11 -9.77 6.01
CA ALA A 81 -0.08 -8.37 6.38
C ALA A 81 -1.43 -7.81 5.93
N MET A 82 -1.89 -8.17 4.73
CA MET A 82 -3.24 -7.84 4.27
C MET A 82 -4.32 -8.49 5.15
N GLU A 83 -4.18 -9.77 5.53
CA GLU A 83 -5.14 -10.42 6.44
C GLU A 83 -5.20 -9.71 7.80
N VAL A 84 -4.06 -9.28 8.34
CA VAL A 84 -3.98 -8.56 9.62
C VAL A 84 -4.60 -7.16 9.55
N LEU A 85 -4.42 -6.44 8.44
CA LEU A 85 -4.96 -5.08 8.28
C LEU A 85 -6.42 -5.04 7.82
N ASN A 86 -6.94 -6.13 7.23
CA ASN A 86 -8.31 -6.18 6.70
C ASN A 86 -9.32 -6.73 7.73
N SER A 87 -10.60 -6.36 7.55
CA SER A 87 -11.74 -6.96 8.24
C SER A 87 -11.83 -8.48 7.94
N PRO A 88 -12.30 -9.35 8.86
CA PRO A 88 -12.08 -10.81 8.86
C PRO A 88 -12.63 -11.62 7.67
N GLN A 89 -13.23 -11.00 6.65
CA GLN A 89 -13.98 -11.70 5.61
C GLN A 89 -13.17 -12.06 4.34
N GLY A 90 -11.98 -11.50 4.11
CA GLY A 90 -11.35 -11.54 2.78
C GLY A 90 -10.22 -12.57 2.55
N PHE A 91 -9.36 -12.82 3.54
CA PHE A 91 -8.06 -13.49 3.29
C PHE A 91 -7.71 -14.59 4.29
N ARG A 92 -8.68 -15.12 5.03
CA ARG A 92 -8.41 -15.98 6.18
C ARG A 92 -7.54 -17.18 5.80
N SER A 93 -6.34 -17.27 6.38
CA SER A 93 -5.38 -18.37 6.20
C SER A 93 -4.70 -18.47 4.81
N ALA A 94 -4.85 -17.48 3.93
CA ALA A 94 -4.25 -17.50 2.58
C ALA A 94 -2.71 -17.39 2.57
N TRP A 95 -2.10 -16.99 3.68
CA TRP A 95 -0.65 -16.97 3.87
C TRP A 95 -0.05 -18.36 4.13
N ASN A 96 -0.86 -19.36 4.48
CA ASN A 96 -0.39 -20.70 4.77
C ASN A 96 -0.17 -21.49 3.47
N VAL A 97 1.10 -21.72 3.12
CA VAL A 97 1.50 -22.45 1.90
C VAL A 97 0.95 -23.88 1.83
N ASN A 98 0.53 -24.46 2.97
CA ASN A 98 -0.08 -25.79 3.04
C ASN A 98 -1.62 -25.78 2.93
N GLN A 99 -2.26 -24.61 2.87
CA GLN A 99 -3.70 -24.51 2.62
C GLN A 99 -3.95 -24.10 1.17
N PHE A 100 -4.51 -25.04 0.41
CA PHE A 100 -4.89 -24.83 -0.98
C PHE A 100 -5.92 -23.69 -1.08
N PHE A 101 -5.64 -22.68 -1.92
CA PHE A 101 -6.38 -21.43 -2.13
C PHE A 101 -7.89 -21.56 -2.48
N MET A 102 -8.46 -22.77 -2.53
CA MET A 102 -9.85 -23.01 -2.94
C MET A 102 -10.81 -23.42 -1.82
N LYS A 103 -10.47 -23.28 -0.53
CA LYS A 103 -11.49 -23.34 0.54
C LYS A 103 -11.99 -21.95 0.92
N SER A 104 -12.67 -21.30 -0.04
CA SER A 104 -13.57 -20.20 0.27
C SER A 104 -14.73 -20.76 1.10
N LYS A 105 -14.83 -20.37 2.36
CA LYS A 105 -15.86 -20.88 3.30
C LYS A 105 -17.20 -20.15 3.19
N THR A 106 -17.54 -19.65 2.00
CA THR A 106 -18.76 -18.85 1.74
C THR A 106 -19.89 -19.60 1.06
N LEU A 107 -19.82 -20.93 0.94
CA LEU A 107 -20.92 -21.75 0.40
C LEU A 107 -21.20 -22.96 1.30
N GLU A 108 -21.57 -22.72 2.55
CA GLU A 108 -22.39 -23.65 3.33
C GLU A 108 -23.47 -22.76 3.95
N ASP A 109 -24.51 -22.46 3.17
CA ASP A 109 -25.88 -22.15 3.62
C ASP A 109 -26.71 -21.81 2.36
N GLY A 110 -27.32 -22.87 1.81
CA GLY A 110 -28.33 -22.85 0.76
C GLY A 110 -29.19 -24.09 0.91
#